data_AF-A0A6P0XUJ1-F1
#
_entry.id   AF-A0A6P0XUJ1-F1
#
_cell.length_a   1.000
_cell.length_b   1.000
_cell.length_c   1.000
_cell.angle_alpha   90.00
_cell.angle_beta   90.00
_cell.angle_gamma   90.00
#
_symmetry.space_group_name_H-M   'P 1'
#
loop_
_entity.id
_entity.type
_entity.pdbx_description
1 polymer ?
#
loop_
_entity_poly.entity_id
_entity_poly.type
_entity_poly.pdbx_seq_one_letter_code
_entity_poly.pdbx_strand_id
1 'polypeptide(L)'
;PIEATTQKITISRQASDWYLSCSYEFTPTATSKTTEVVGVDLGIKTLATLSTGEVFKSVKPYRKTQNKLATLQRQLSNKVKYSSNWYKAVIKLAKKHRRVADIRKDALHKLTTYLAQNHGTVVIEDLNVSGMLANHKLAKSIADQGFYEFRRQLEYKCRWYGSQLVVVDRFFPSSKTYSNCGYVKDMPLNLRTFDCNSCGLSIDRV
;
A
#
# COMPACT_ATOMS: atom_id res chain seq x y z
N PRO A 1 22.44 -14.14 16.27
CA PRO A 1 21.46 -13.55 17.21
C PRO A 1 21.80 -12.07 17.41
N ILE A 2 20.82 -11.18 17.37
CA ILE A 2 21.06 -9.76 17.71
C ILE A 2 20.88 -9.65 19.22
N GLU A 3 21.96 -9.40 19.94
CA GLU A 3 21.89 -9.01 21.35
C GLU A 3 21.55 -7.51 21.41
N ALA A 4 20.42 -7.17 22.00
CA ALA A 4 19.96 -5.80 22.09
C ALA A 4 19.22 -5.54 23.40
N THR A 5 19.49 -4.39 24.01
CA THR A 5 18.78 -3.92 25.21
C THR A 5 17.49 -3.22 24.79
N THR A 6 16.35 -3.70 25.29
CA THR A 6 15.04 -3.09 25.03
C THR A 6 14.69 -2.06 26.09
N GLN A 7 14.25 -0.87 25.67
CA GLN A 7 13.84 0.19 26.59
C GLN A 7 12.33 0.14 26.91
N LYS A 8 11.51 -0.45 26.02
CA LYS A 8 10.06 -0.51 26.17
C LYS A 8 9.51 -1.81 25.64
N ILE A 9 8.74 -2.48 26.50
CA ILE A 9 7.96 -3.67 26.16
C ILE A 9 6.49 -3.31 26.24
N THR A 10 5.74 -3.56 25.17
CA THR A 10 4.28 -3.38 25.13
C THR A 10 3.62 -4.73 24.97
N ILE A 11 2.75 -5.09 25.92
CA ILE A 11 1.90 -6.27 25.84
C ILE A 11 0.55 -5.84 25.29
N SER A 12 0.09 -6.51 24.24
CA SER A 12 -1.20 -6.24 23.63
C SER A 12 -1.92 -7.54 23.28
N ARG A 13 -3.23 -7.46 23.13
CA ARG A 13 -4.05 -8.60 22.69
C ARG A 13 -4.80 -8.22 21.42
N GLN A 14 -4.69 -9.04 20.39
CA GLN A 14 -5.42 -8.85 19.14
C GLN A 14 -6.16 -10.13 18.78
N ALA A 15 -7.48 -10.03 18.68
CA ALA A 15 -8.38 -11.17 18.55
C ALA A 15 -8.20 -12.19 19.71
N SER A 16 -7.63 -13.37 19.44
CA SER A 16 -7.35 -14.35 20.50
C SER A 16 -5.93 -14.33 21.02
N ASP A 17 -5.01 -13.65 20.33
CA ASP A 17 -3.58 -13.88 20.53
C ASP A 17 -2.97 -12.70 21.28
N TRP A 18 -2.01 -13.02 22.15
CA TRP A 18 -1.20 -12.06 22.88
C TRP A 18 0.06 -11.77 22.09
N TYR A 19 0.42 -10.49 22.03
CA TYR A 19 1.60 -9.99 21.34
C TYR A 19 2.49 -9.26 22.34
N LEU A 20 3.77 -9.55 22.28
CA LEU A 20 4.82 -8.87 23.01
C LEU A 20 5.65 -8.08 21.98
N SER A 21 5.61 -6.75 22.06
CA SER A 21 6.40 -5.87 21.20
C SER A 21 7.52 -5.25 22.01
N CYS A 22 8.76 -5.54 21.64
CA CYS A 22 9.97 -4.97 22.23
C CYS A 22 10.56 -3.94 21.26
N SER A 23 10.85 -2.74 21.74
CA SER A 23 11.59 -1.74 20.97
C SER A 23 13.06 -1.73 21.37
N TYR A 24 13.95 -1.69 20.39
CA TYR A 24 15.39 -1.62 20.61
C TYR A 24 16.01 -0.65 19.60
N GLU A 25 17.17 -0.12 19.95
CA GLU A 25 17.95 0.74 19.07
C GLU A 25 18.87 -0.12 18.19
N PHE A 26 18.99 0.28 16.92
CA PHE A 26 19.96 -0.33 16.02
C PHE A 26 20.39 0.68 14.96
N THR A 27 21.61 0.50 14.46
CA THR A 27 22.11 1.26 13.32
C THR A 27 21.80 0.49 12.04
N PRO A 28 21.00 1.04 11.12
CA PRO A 28 20.65 0.34 9.91
C PRO A 28 21.81 0.33 8.92
N THR A 29 21.96 -0.76 8.16
CA THR A 29 23.01 -0.91 7.15
C THR A 29 22.45 -0.58 5.76
N ALA A 30 23.10 0.36 5.06
CA ALA A 30 22.76 0.66 3.68
C ALA A 30 23.03 -0.54 2.77
N THR A 31 22.19 -0.72 1.75
CA THR A 31 22.36 -1.76 0.74
C THR A 31 22.95 -1.18 -0.55
N SER A 32 23.70 -1.99 -1.29
CA SER A 32 24.07 -1.65 -2.67
C SER A 32 22.82 -1.55 -3.54
N LYS A 33 22.77 -0.54 -4.40
CA LYS A 33 21.62 -0.26 -5.27
C LYS A 33 21.90 -0.82 -6.66
N THR A 34 20.93 -1.54 -7.22
CA THR A 34 20.99 -2.07 -8.58
C THR A 34 20.50 -1.04 -9.60
N THR A 35 19.70 -0.08 -9.17
CA THR A 35 19.09 0.93 -10.03
C THR A 35 19.11 2.28 -9.34
N GLU A 36 19.51 3.33 -10.04
CA GLU A 36 19.66 4.66 -9.46
C GLU A 36 18.32 5.31 -9.11
N VAL A 37 17.36 5.29 -10.02
CA VAL A 37 16.06 5.97 -9.84
C VAL A 37 14.93 5.07 -10.33
N VAL A 38 13.84 4.99 -9.57
CA VAL A 38 12.60 4.31 -9.98
C VAL A 38 11.37 5.14 -9.66
N GLY A 39 10.49 5.29 -10.65
CA GLY A 39 9.14 5.80 -10.45
C GLY A 39 8.19 4.67 -10.07
N VAL A 40 7.32 4.91 -9.09
CA VAL A 40 6.31 3.96 -8.63
C VAL A 40 4.92 4.54 -8.83
N ASP A 41 4.18 3.99 -9.77
CA ASP A 41 2.75 4.27 -9.92
C ASP A 41 1.92 3.28 -9.09
N LEU A 42 0.99 3.79 -8.29
CA LEU A 42 0.17 3.00 -7.37
C LEU A 42 -1.26 2.89 -7.89
N GLY A 43 -1.69 1.65 -8.14
CA GLY A 43 -2.96 1.36 -8.80
C GLY A 43 -4.00 0.67 -7.94
N ILE A 44 -5.23 0.61 -8.45
CA ILE A 44 -6.29 -0.28 -7.94
C ILE A 44 -6.28 -1.64 -8.67
N LYS A 45 -5.85 -1.66 -9.93
CA LYS A 45 -5.76 -2.88 -10.75
C LYS A 45 -4.54 -3.71 -10.34
N THR A 46 -3.37 -3.10 -10.46
CA THR A 46 -2.05 -3.54 -9.96
C THR A 46 -1.77 -2.79 -8.65
N LEU A 47 -0.95 -3.37 -7.76
CA LEU A 47 -0.55 -2.69 -6.52
C LEU A 47 0.43 -1.55 -6.83
N ALA A 48 1.44 -1.87 -7.63
CA ALA A 48 2.42 -0.90 -8.12
C ALA A 48 2.92 -1.29 -9.51
N THR A 49 3.21 -0.29 -10.34
CA THR A 49 3.93 -0.43 -11.60
C THR A 49 5.19 0.42 -11.52
N LEU A 50 6.34 -0.18 -11.80
CA LEU A 50 7.62 0.54 -11.77
C LEU A 50 7.97 1.12 -13.13
N SER A 51 8.71 2.22 -13.15
CA SER A 51 9.24 2.81 -14.39
C SER A 51 10.21 1.87 -15.14
N THR A 52 10.72 0.84 -14.46
CA THR A 52 11.51 -0.26 -15.05
C THR A 52 10.65 -1.28 -15.82
N GLY A 53 9.32 -1.18 -15.74
CA GLY A 53 8.37 -2.12 -16.34
C GLY A 53 7.93 -3.26 -15.43
N GLU A 54 8.49 -3.38 -14.22
CA GLU A 54 8.07 -4.40 -13.27
C GLU A 54 6.68 -4.12 -12.70
N VAL A 55 5.82 -5.15 -12.66
CA VAL A 55 4.43 -5.02 -12.22
C VAL A 55 4.17 -5.88 -10.98
N PHE A 56 3.76 -5.22 -9.89
CA PHE A 56 3.36 -5.87 -8.65
C PHE A 56 1.83 -6.05 -8.60
N LYS A 57 1.38 -7.31 -8.53
CA LYS A 57 -0.05 -7.63 -8.52
C LYS A 57 -0.69 -7.27 -7.17
N SER A 58 -1.91 -6.75 -7.24
CA SER A 58 -2.71 -6.48 -6.05
C SER A 58 -3.34 -7.76 -5.49
N VAL A 59 -3.15 -8.01 -4.19
CA VAL A 59 -3.62 -9.24 -3.52
C VAL A 59 -5.13 -9.19 -3.24
N LYS A 60 -5.70 -8.00 -3.05
CA LYS A 60 -7.12 -7.70 -2.78
C LYS A 60 -7.76 -8.60 -1.69
N PRO A 61 -7.15 -8.73 -0.50
CA PRO A 61 -7.58 -9.69 0.51
C PRO A 61 -8.99 -9.39 1.07
N TYR A 62 -9.38 -8.12 1.20
CA TYR A 62 -10.72 -7.77 1.67
C TYR A 62 -11.78 -8.21 0.67
N ARG A 63 -11.62 -7.88 -0.63
CA ARG A 63 -12.59 -8.30 -1.66
C ARG A 63 -12.78 -9.82 -1.69
N LYS A 64 -11.69 -10.60 -1.62
CA LYS A 64 -11.74 -12.07 -1.61
C LYS A 64 -12.48 -12.65 -0.41
N THR A 65 -12.52 -11.94 0.71
CA THR A 65 -13.08 -12.44 1.97
C THR A 65 -14.38 -11.74 2.39
N GLN A 66 -14.85 -10.77 1.60
CA GLN A 66 -15.98 -9.89 1.93
C GLN A 66 -17.26 -10.66 2.23
N ASN A 67 -17.63 -11.64 1.41
CA ASN A 67 -18.85 -12.44 1.64
C ASN A 67 -18.79 -13.17 2.99
N LYS A 68 -17.63 -13.73 3.33
CA LYS A 68 -17.44 -14.40 4.62
C LYS A 68 -17.50 -13.43 5.79
N LEU A 69 -16.89 -12.25 5.65
CA LEU A 69 -16.97 -11.19 6.66
C LEU A 69 -18.42 -10.74 6.89
N ALA A 70 -19.19 -10.53 5.82
CA ALA A 70 -20.60 -10.19 5.91
C ALA A 70 -21.41 -11.29 6.63
N THR A 71 -21.16 -12.57 6.32
CA THR A 71 -21.78 -13.69 7.05
C THR A 71 -21.45 -13.67 8.54
N LEU A 72 -20.17 -13.46 8.90
CA LEU A 72 -19.74 -13.41 10.29
C LEU A 72 -20.33 -12.21 11.05
N GLN A 73 -20.44 -11.06 10.40
CA GLN A 73 -21.09 -9.86 10.95
C GLN A 73 -22.58 -10.12 11.22
N ARG A 74 -23.31 -10.72 10.27
CA ARG A 74 -24.73 -11.10 10.47
C ARG A 74 -24.90 -12.15 11.57
N GLN A 75 -23.99 -13.12 11.65
CA GLN A 75 -24.02 -14.11 12.72
C GLN A 75 -23.81 -13.46 14.09
N LEU A 76 -22.91 -12.48 14.19
CA LEU A 76 -22.65 -11.73 15.42
C LEU A 76 -23.84 -10.85 15.82
N SER A 77 -24.47 -10.15 14.87
CA SER A 77 -25.63 -9.29 15.16
C SER A 77 -26.81 -10.07 15.74
N ASN A 78 -26.95 -11.34 15.35
CA ASN A 78 -28.01 -12.22 15.83
C ASN A 78 -27.70 -12.89 17.19
N LYS A 79 -26.55 -12.60 17.82
CA LYS A 79 -26.23 -13.12 19.15
C LYS A 79 -26.64 -12.15 20.25
N VAL A 80 -27.18 -12.68 21.34
CA VAL A 80 -27.43 -11.93 22.57
C VAL A 80 -26.10 -11.37 23.07
N LYS A 81 -26.01 -10.03 23.17
CA LYS A 81 -24.79 -9.33 23.62
C LYS A 81 -24.32 -9.91 24.96
N TYR A 82 -23.00 -10.00 25.13
CA TYR A 82 -22.34 -10.53 26.33
C TYR A 82 -22.59 -12.01 26.66
N SER A 83 -23.34 -12.77 25.85
CA SER A 83 -23.40 -14.23 25.99
C SER A 83 -22.07 -14.89 25.60
N SER A 84 -21.80 -16.10 26.11
CA SER A 84 -20.62 -16.89 25.72
C SER A 84 -20.53 -17.08 24.20
N ASN A 85 -21.68 -17.31 23.54
CA ASN A 85 -21.74 -17.45 22.09
C ASN A 85 -21.47 -16.14 21.33
N TRP A 86 -21.84 -15.00 21.93
CA TRP A 86 -21.48 -13.69 21.39
C TRP A 86 -19.97 -13.46 21.43
N TYR A 87 -19.31 -13.72 22.57
CA TYR A 87 -17.85 -13.60 22.66
C TYR A 87 -17.12 -14.51 21.66
N LYS A 88 -17.57 -15.75 21.49
CA LYS A 88 -17.04 -16.68 20.46
C LYS A 88 -17.18 -16.09 19.05
N ALA A 89 -18.33 -15.49 18.73
CA ALA A 89 -18.57 -14.85 17.44
C ALA A 89 -17.70 -13.60 17.21
N VAL A 90 -17.52 -12.76 18.24
CA VAL A 90 -16.62 -11.60 18.21
C VAL A 90 -15.19 -12.03 17.89
N ILE A 91 -14.66 -13.03 18.60
CA ILE A 91 -13.30 -13.53 18.36
C ILE A 91 -13.15 -14.08 16.93
N LYS A 92 -14.14 -14.82 16.43
CA LYS A 92 -14.12 -15.37 15.07
C LYS A 92 -14.09 -14.26 14.01
N LEU A 93 -14.88 -13.20 14.20
CA LEU A 93 -14.87 -12.03 13.32
C LEU A 93 -13.52 -11.29 13.39
N ALA A 94 -13.01 -11.05 14.60
CA ALA A 94 -11.72 -10.38 14.83
C ALA A 94 -10.56 -11.14 14.18
N LYS A 95 -10.51 -12.49 14.31
CA LYS A 95 -9.52 -13.35 13.65
C LYS A 95 -9.53 -13.17 12.13
N LYS A 96 -10.71 -13.07 11.53
CA LYS A 96 -10.85 -12.93 10.08
C LYS A 96 -10.39 -11.54 9.61
N HIS A 97 -10.76 -10.47 10.32
CA HIS A 97 -10.26 -9.13 10.04
C HIS A 97 -8.73 -9.03 10.17
N ARG A 98 -8.17 -9.63 11.24
CA ARG A 98 -6.72 -9.69 11.41
C ARG A 98 -6.03 -10.37 10.24
N ARG A 99 -6.50 -11.54 9.81
CA ARG A 99 -5.93 -12.25 8.64
C ARG A 99 -5.93 -11.39 7.37
N VAL A 100 -6.98 -10.60 7.14
CA VAL A 100 -7.05 -9.67 5.99
C VAL A 100 -6.02 -8.54 6.12
N ALA A 101 -5.86 -7.99 7.33
CA ALA A 101 -4.85 -6.98 7.60
C ALA A 101 -3.43 -7.54 7.42
N ASP A 102 -3.15 -8.74 7.94
CA ASP A 102 -1.84 -9.38 7.85
C ASP A 102 -1.42 -9.66 6.40
N ILE A 103 -2.34 -10.17 5.56
CA ILE A 103 -2.06 -10.42 4.14
C ILE A 103 -1.72 -9.11 3.41
N ARG A 104 -2.47 -8.04 3.69
CA ARG A 104 -2.21 -6.72 3.10
C ARG A 104 -0.85 -6.18 3.56
N LYS A 105 -0.57 -6.25 4.86
CA LYS A 105 0.67 -5.79 5.47
C LYS A 105 1.89 -6.54 4.95
N ASP A 106 1.79 -7.85 4.77
CA ASP A 106 2.83 -8.70 4.18
C ASP A 106 3.17 -8.27 2.73
N ALA A 107 2.15 -8.08 1.89
CA ALA A 107 2.34 -7.63 0.52
C ALA A 107 3.03 -6.25 0.44
N LEU A 108 2.57 -5.30 1.27
CA LEU A 108 3.17 -3.97 1.36
C LEU A 108 4.62 -4.02 1.87
N HIS A 109 4.90 -4.81 2.90
CA HIS A 109 6.26 -4.93 3.40
C HIS A 109 7.22 -5.51 2.35
N LYS A 110 6.81 -6.55 1.64
CA LYS A 110 7.64 -7.16 0.58
C LYS A 110 7.97 -6.15 -0.50
N LEU A 111 6.96 -5.44 -1.00
CA LEU A 111 7.16 -4.42 -2.04
C LEU A 111 8.05 -3.26 -1.55
N THR A 112 7.75 -2.68 -0.40
CA THR A 112 8.51 -1.54 0.13
C THR A 112 9.95 -1.90 0.52
N THR A 113 10.18 -3.14 1.00
CA THR A 113 11.54 -3.64 1.22
C THR A 113 12.27 -3.80 -0.10
N TYR A 114 11.64 -4.41 -1.11
CA TYR A 114 12.23 -4.56 -2.44
C TYR A 114 12.65 -3.21 -3.02
N LEU A 115 11.77 -2.21 -2.98
CA LEU A 115 12.06 -0.88 -3.48
C LEU A 115 13.24 -0.24 -2.75
N ALA A 116 13.18 -0.19 -1.41
CA ALA A 116 14.21 0.46 -0.61
C ALA A 116 15.56 -0.28 -0.60
N GLN A 117 15.59 -1.59 -0.85
CA GLN A 117 16.86 -2.32 -0.91
C GLN A 117 17.55 -2.17 -2.26
N ASN A 118 16.79 -2.16 -3.37
CA ASN A 118 17.37 -2.27 -4.71
C ASN A 118 17.55 -0.91 -5.41
N HIS A 119 16.82 0.14 -5.01
CA HIS A 119 16.81 1.41 -5.74
C HIS A 119 17.41 2.56 -4.93
N GLY A 120 18.25 3.38 -5.55
CA GLY A 120 18.85 4.56 -4.92
C GLY A 120 17.82 5.61 -4.55
N THR A 121 16.99 5.99 -5.52
CA THR A 121 15.89 6.96 -5.36
C THR A 121 14.58 6.30 -5.75
N VAL A 122 13.61 6.34 -4.84
CA VAL A 122 12.24 5.88 -5.06
C VAL A 122 11.36 7.11 -5.19
N VAL A 123 10.74 7.28 -6.34
CA VAL A 123 9.85 8.40 -6.65
C VAL A 123 8.41 7.91 -6.59
N ILE A 124 7.57 8.52 -5.76
CA ILE A 124 6.16 8.18 -5.62
C ILE A 124 5.29 9.43 -5.82
N GLU A 125 4.07 9.25 -6.33
CA GLU A 125 3.10 10.34 -6.43
C GLU A 125 2.44 10.65 -5.07
N ASP A 126 2.15 11.93 -4.80
CA ASP A 126 1.35 12.33 -3.66
C ASP A 126 -0.13 12.01 -3.88
N LEU A 127 -0.53 10.80 -3.50
CA LEU A 127 -1.93 10.37 -3.56
C LEU A 127 -2.75 11.06 -2.47
N ASN A 128 -3.81 11.77 -2.87
CA ASN A 128 -4.84 12.25 -1.94
C ASN A 128 -5.73 11.09 -1.47
N VAL A 129 -5.19 10.25 -0.57
CA VAL A 129 -5.87 9.03 -0.09
C VAL A 129 -7.22 9.36 0.55
N SER A 130 -7.34 10.46 1.30
CA SER A 130 -8.60 10.88 1.92
C SER A 130 -9.65 11.25 0.87
N GLY A 131 -9.27 12.02 -0.15
CA GLY A 131 -10.14 12.35 -1.29
C GLY A 131 -10.54 11.12 -2.10
N MET A 132 -9.61 10.19 -2.31
CA MET A 132 -9.89 8.92 -3.00
C MET A 132 -10.88 8.05 -2.21
N LEU A 133 -10.78 8.04 -0.88
CA LEU A 133 -11.70 7.33 0.01
C LEU A 133 -13.09 7.97 0.08
N ALA A 134 -13.23 9.27 -0.22
CA ALA A 134 -14.54 9.94 -0.30
C ALA A 134 -15.40 9.40 -1.46
N ASN A 135 -14.79 8.85 -2.51
CA ASN A 135 -15.52 8.19 -3.58
C ASN A 135 -15.97 6.78 -3.15
N HIS A 136 -17.21 6.65 -2.67
CA HIS A 136 -17.77 5.39 -2.17
C HIS A 136 -17.72 4.21 -3.15
N LYS A 137 -17.67 4.45 -4.48
CA LYS A 137 -17.55 3.38 -5.48
C LYS A 137 -16.19 2.70 -5.46
N LEU A 138 -15.12 3.46 -5.18
CA LEU A 138 -13.73 2.98 -5.18
C LEU A 138 -13.12 2.83 -3.79
N ALA A 139 -13.72 3.45 -2.77
CA ALA A 139 -13.21 3.51 -1.40
C ALA A 139 -12.80 2.13 -0.86
N LYS A 140 -13.63 1.11 -1.06
CA LYS A 140 -13.31 -0.27 -0.63
C LYS A 140 -12.04 -0.81 -1.28
N SER A 141 -11.88 -0.57 -2.58
CA SER A 141 -10.74 -1.06 -3.35
C SER A 141 -9.45 -0.31 -3.02
N ILE A 142 -9.56 0.98 -2.76
CA ILE A 142 -8.44 1.85 -2.33
C ILE A 142 -7.99 1.47 -0.92
N ALA A 143 -8.93 1.29 0.01
CA ALA A 143 -8.64 0.84 1.37
C ALA A 143 -7.95 -0.53 1.40
N ASP A 144 -8.28 -1.42 0.45
CA ASP A 144 -7.66 -2.74 0.31
C ASP A 144 -6.21 -2.66 -0.22
N GLN A 145 -5.80 -1.56 -0.86
CA GLN A 145 -4.41 -1.35 -1.28
C GLN A 145 -3.53 -0.82 -0.15
N GLY A 146 -4.06 0.05 0.73
CA GLY A 146 -3.31 0.57 1.86
C GLY A 146 -2.21 1.57 1.48
N PHE A 147 -2.48 2.49 0.54
CA PHE A 147 -1.51 3.48 0.05
C PHE A 147 -0.85 4.34 1.13
N TYR A 148 -1.59 4.72 2.17
CA TYR A 148 -1.00 5.43 3.31
C TYR A 148 0.08 4.58 4.00
N GLU A 149 -0.21 3.31 4.26
CA GLU A 149 0.74 2.39 4.90
C GLU A 149 1.93 2.10 3.99
N PHE A 150 1.71 2.04 2.67
CA PHE A 150 2.79 1.93 1.69
C PHE A 150 3.79 3.08 1.81
N ARG A 151 3.32 4.33 1.77
CA ARG A 151 4.16 5.53 1.93
C ARG A 151 4.88 5.52 3.29
N ARG A 152 4.14 5.30 4.38
CA ARG A 152 4.70 5.24 5.74
C ARG A 152 5.82 4.20 5.84
N GLN A 153 5.66 3.06 5.16
CA GLN A 153 6.69 2.02 5.14
C GLN A 153 7.92 2.39 4.32
N LEU A 154 7.75 3.02 3.16
CA LEU A 154 8.88 3.53 2.40
C LEU A 154 9.67 4.58 3.18
N GLU A 155 9.00 5.51 3.87
CA GLU A 155 9.66 6.58 4.63
C GLU A 155 10.71 6.02 5.61
N TYR A 156 10.39 5.00 6.40
CA TYR A 156 11.38 4.42 7.31
C TYR A 156 12.34 3.45 6.61
N LYS A 157 11.91 2.68 5.61
CA LYS A 157 12.78 1.69 4.94
C LYS A 157 13.82 2.34 4.05
N CYS A 158 13.47 3.42 3.36
CA CYS A 158 14.41 4.22 2.58
C CYS A 158 15.52 4.75 3.51
N ARG A 159 15.15 5.27 4.69
CA ARG A 159 16.12 5.69 5.72
C ARG A 159 16.99 4.54 6.21
N TRP A 160 16.42 3.35 6.39
CA TRP A 160 17.20 2.18 6.84
C TRP A 160 18.17 1.68 5.78
N TYR A 161 17.74 1.55 4.54
CA TYR A 161 18.56 0.95 3.50
C TYR A 161 19.40 1.97 2.72
N GLY A 162 19.35 3.26 3.07
CA GLY A 162 20.12 4.30 2.41
C GLY A 162 19.56 4.69 1.04
N SER A 163 18.25 4.57 0.84
CA SER A 163 17.57 5.10 -0.34
C SER A 163 16.95 6.47 -0.05
N GLN A 164 16.83 7.30 -1.07
CA GLN A 164 16.06 8.53 -1.03
C GLN A 164 14.60 8.26 -1.43
N LEU A 165 13.66 8.81 -0.67
CA LEU A 165 12.24 8.85 -1.06
C LEU A 165 11.91 10.25 -1.56
N VAL A 166 11.42 10.35 -2.79
CA VAL A 166 10.92 11.60 -3.38
C VAL A 166 9.42 11.45 -3.57
N VAL A 167 8.66 12.35 -2.94
CA VAL A 167 7.21 12.43 -3.13
C VAL A 167 6.94 13.59 -4.07
N VAL A 168 6.45 13.28 -5.26
CA VAL A 168 6.14 14.27 -6.29
C VAL A 168 4.75 14.83 -6.05
N ASP A 169 4.62 16.15 -6.13
CA ASP A 169 3.34 16.84 -5.98
C ASP A 169 2.32 16.29 -6.99
N ARG A 170 1.08 16.10 -6.51
CA ARG A 170 -0.11 15.67 -7.27
C ARG A 170 -0.39 16.52 -8.51
N PHE A 171 0.08 17.76 -8.56
CA PHE A 171 -0.06 18.65 -9.74
C PHE A 171 1.06 18.51 -10.75
N PHE A 172 2.09 17.72 -10.47
CA PHE A 172 3.10 17.39 -11.46
C PHE A 172 2.46 16.54 -12.57
N PRO A 173 2.42 17.00 -13.83
CA PRO A 173 1.61 16.38 -14.86
C PRO A 173 2.23 15.10 -15.43
N SER A 174 2.76 14.17 -14.63
CA SER A 174 3.41 12.92 -15.10
C SER A 174 2.61 12.16 -16.16
N SER A 175 1.30 12.02 -15.96
CA SER A 175 0.35 11.33 -16.85
C SER A 175 -0.23 12.20 -17.97
N LYS A 176 0.06 13.51 -17.98
CA LYS A 176 -0.39 14.49 -18.98
C LYS A 176 0.74 15.10 -19.78
N THR A 177 1.99 14.84 -19.38
CA THR A 177 3.20 15.39 -19.99
C THR A 177 3.74 14.40 -20.99
N TYR A 178 3.90 14.84 -22.24
CA TYR A 178 4.63 14.05 -23.23
C TYR A 178 6.06 13.84 -22.76
N SER A 179 6.46 12.59 -22.53
CA SER A 179 7.83 12.21 -22.15
C SER A 179 8.88 12.74 -23.13
N ASN A 180 8.49 12.98 -24.39
CA ASN A 180 9.37 13.49 -25.44
C ASN A 180 9.35 15.03 -25.61
N CYS A 181 8.30 15.75 -25.18
CA CYS A 181 8.19 17.19 -25.49
C CYS A 181 7.61 18.09 -24.40
N GLY A 182 7.30 17.58 -23.22
CA GLY A 182 6.91 18.41 -22.07
C GLY A 182 5.50 19.04 -22.14
N TYR A 183 4.76 18.82 -23.22
CA TYR A 183 3.43 19.43 -23.40
C TYR A 183 2.38 18.77 -22.48
N VAL A 184 1.53 19.59 -21.84
CA VAL A 184 0.53 19.15 -20.86
C VAL A 184 -0.88 19.29 -21.45
N LYS A 185 -1.64 18.19 -21.57
CA LYS A 185 -3.04 18.22 -22.03
C LYS A 185 -4.01 17.72 -20.96
N ASP A 186 -5.12 18.42 -20.78
CA ASP A 186 -6.18 17.99 -19.87
C ASP A 186 -6.97 16.82 -20.49
N MET A 187 -7.10 15.70 -19.77
CA MET A 187 -7.67 14.47 -20.31
C MET A 187 -8.87 13.98 -19.49
N PRO A 188 -10.08 13.95 -20.07
CA PRO A 188 -11.23 13.30 -19.44
C PRO A 188 -11.05 11.77 -19.35
N LEU A 189 -11.62 11.16 -18.30
CA LEU A 189 -11.43 9.74 -17.94
C LEU A 189 -11.84 8.72 -19.02
N ASN A 190 -12.59 9.14 -20.04
CA ASN A 190 -13.18 8.33 -21.10
C ASN A 190 -12.26 8.07 -22.31
N LEU A 191 -11.15 8.81 -22.45
CA LEU A 191 -10.20 8.62 -23.54
C LEU A 191 -9.16 7.56 -23.16
N ARG A 192 -8.97 6.56 -24.04
CA ARG A 192 -8.03 5.42 -23.84
C ARG A 192 -6.70 5.61 -24.56
N THR A 193 -6.70 6.29 -25.70
CA THR A 193 -5.51 6.53 -26.54
C THR A 193 -5.07 7.99 -26.48
N PHE A 194 -3.76 8.20 -26.52
CA PHE A 194 -3.07 9.48 -26.29
C PHE A 194 -2.42 9.97 -27.58
N ASP A 195 -3.06 10.84 -28.37
CA ASP A 195 -2.47 11.37 -29.61
C ASP A 195 -1.86 12.78 -29.43
N CYS A 196 -0.56 12.90 -29.71
CA CYS A 196 0.21 14.15 -29.66
C CYS A 196 0.05 15.00 -30.92
N ASN A 197 -0.70 16.10 -30.85
CA ASN A 197 -0.75 17.04 -31.98
C ASN A 197 0.55 17.85 -32.19
N SER A 198 1.46 17.87 -31.20
CA SER A 198 2.76 18.57 -31.32
C SER A 198 3.90 17.68 -31.80
N CYS A 199 3.76 16.35 -31.68
CA CYS A 199 4.87 15.41 -31.84
C CYS A 199 4.49 14.07 -32.49
N GLY A 200 3.21 13.86 -32.83
CA GLY A 200 2.69 12.68 -33.53
C GLY A 200 2.65 11.38 -32.71
N LEU A 201 3.07 11.39 -31.45
CA LEU A 201 3.14 10.22 -30.59
C LEU A 201 1.74 9.71 -30.19
N SER A 202 1.47 8.42 -30.41
CA SER A 202 0.27 7.72 -29.93
C SER A 202 0.66 6.71 -28.84
N ILE A 203 0.19 6.88 -27.60
CA ILE A 203 0.46 5.96 -26.47
C ILE A 203 -0.88 5.51 -25.84
N ASP A 204 -1.00 4.24 -25.47
CA ASP A 204 -2.12 3.73 -24.68
C ASP A 204 -1.94 4.08 -23.19
N ARG A 205 -3.01 4.33 -22.44
CA ARG A 205 -2.90 4.57 -20.98
C ARG A 205 -2.33 3.32 -20.29
N VAL A 206 -1.03 3.31 -19.99
CA VAL A 206 -0.39 2.35 -19.07
C VAL A 206 -0.10 3.03 -17.75
#